data_AF-A0A2H0U6E0-F1
#
_entry.id   AF-A0A2H0U6E0-F1
#
_cell.length_a   1.000
_cell.length_b   1.000
_cell.length_c   1.000
_cell.angle_alpha   90.00
_cell.angle_beta   90.00
_cell.angle_gamma   90.00
#
_symmetry.space_group_name_H-M   'P 1'
#
loop_
_entity.id
_entity.type
_entity.pdbx_description
1 polymer ?
#
loop_
_entity_poly.entity_id
_entity_poly.type
_entity_poly.pdbx_seq_one_letter_code
_entity_poly.pdbx_strand_id
1 'polypeptide(L)'
;MSNNTQIINSSFLTLSQIYLNTAGNILEQMIKNGNQWALVFDGKEFNSEDKMWNKYSEATKWSDFKIIIPALFLFFHGLELLSKCFLFLADNT
;
A
#
# COMPACT_ATOMS: atom_id res chain seq x y z
N MET A 1 -28.60 21.33 -8.55
CA MET A 1 -27.84 20.15 -9.00
C MET A 1 -26.32 20.32 -8.86
N SER A 2 -25.75 21.54 -8.83
CA SER A 2 -24.29 21.76 -8.78
C SER A 2 -23.55 21.31 -7.49
N ASN A 3 -24.18 21.43 -6.32
CA ASN A 3 -23.49 21.15 -5.04
C ASN A 3 -23.13 19.67 -4.84
N ASN A 4 -23.99 18.74 -5.27
CA ASN A 4 -23.71 17.31 -5.10
C ASN A 4 -22.57 16.82 -5.98
N THR A 5 -22.46 17.34 -7.21
CA THR A 5 -21.37 17.00 -8.13
C THR A 5 -20.02 17.49 -7.60
N GLN A 6 -19.95 18.70 -7.04
CA GLN A 6 -18.72 19.20 -6.40
C GLN A 6 -18.29 18.36 -5.19
N ILE A 7 -19.24 17.94 -4.34
CA ILE A 7 -18.95 17.10 -3.16
C ILE A 7 -18.41 15.73 -3.60
N ILE A 8 -19.00 15.13 -4.64
CA ILE A 8 -18.57 13.83 -5.19
C ILE A 8 -17.16 13.94 -5.81
N ASN A 9 -16.87 15.00 -6.57
CA ASN A 9 -15.55 15.22 -7.16
C ASN A 9 -14.45 15.37 -6.10
N SER A 10 -14.73 16.18 -5.07
CA SER A 10 -13.83 16.33 -3.92
C SER A 10 -13.58 15.00 -3.19
N SER A 11 -14.61 14.15 -3.11
CA SER A 11 -14.51 12.81 -2.50
C SER A 11 -13.63 11.87 -3.30
N PHE A 12 -13.79 11.79 -4.64
CA PHE A 12 -12.94 10.96 -5.49
C PHE A 12 -11.48 11.40 -5.46
N LEU A 13 -11.24 12.72 -5.52
CA LEU A 13 -9.90 13.27 -5.44
C LEU A 13 -9.24 12.94 -4.09
N THR A 14 -9.94 13.20 -2.98
CA THR A 14 -9.43 12.92 -1.62
C THR A 14 -9.11 11.44 -1.44
N LEU A 15 -10.02 10.55 -1.85
CA LEU A 15 -9.79 9.11 -1.75
C LEU A 15 -8.62 8.66 -2.63
N SER A 16 -8.54 9.13 -3.88
CA SER A 16 -7.41 8.80 -4.77
C SER A 16 -6.06 9.13 -4.13
N GLN A 17 -5.97 10.28 -3.47
CA GLN A 17 -4.74 10.71 -2.81
C GLN A 17 -4.41 9.87 -1.58
N ILE A 18 -5.41 9.46 -0.79
CA ILE A 18 -5.21 8.53 0.33
C ILE A 18 -4.63 7.20 -0.18
N TYR A 19 -5.22 6.62 -1.23
CA TYR A 19 -4.77 5.34 -1.80
C TYR A 19 -3.35 5.44 -2.37
N LEU A 20 -3.06 6.45 -3.18
CA LEU A 20 -1.73 6.65 -3.78
C LEU A 20 -0.66 6.92 -2.71
N ASN A 21 -0.96 7.75 -1.70
CA ASN A 21 -0.05 7.98 -0.58
C ASN A 21 0.19 6.71 0.23
N THR A 22 -0.85 5.89 0.45
CA THR A 22 -0.71 4.63 1.19
C THR A 22 0.17 3.64 0.42
N ALA A 23 -0.03 3.51 -0.89
CA ALA A 23 0.82 2.70 -1.76
C ALA A 23 2.28 3.18 -1.69
N GLY A 24 2.51 4.50 -1.80
CA GLY A 24 3.83 5.11 -1.65
C GLY A 24 4.48 4.81 -0.29
N ASN A 25 3.74 4.98 0.81
CA ASN A 25 4.22 4.70 2.16
C ASN A 25 4.62 3.23 2.36
N ILE A 26 3.85 2.28 1.81
CA ILE A 26 4.18 0.85 1.89
C ILE A 26 5.46 0.54 1.13
N LEU A 27 5.61 1.09 -0.08
CA LEU A 27 6.83 0.90 -0.88
C LEU A 27 8.04 1.58 -0.23
N GLU A 28 7.87 2.73 0.41
CA GLU A 28 8.94 3.35 1.21
C GLU A 28 9.37 2.46 2.37
N GLN A 29 8.44 1.82 3.07
CA GLN A 29 8.79 0.87 4.14
C GLN A 29 9.55 -0.33 3.56
N MET A 30 9.17 -0.85 2.40
CA MET A 30 9.92 -1.90 1.70
C MET A 30 11.39 -1.50 1.48
N ILE A 31 11.60 -0.29 0.92
CA ILE A 31 12.92 0.25 0.62
C ILE A 31 13.72 0.46 1.90
N LYS A 32 13.10 1.06 2.93
CA LYS A 32 13.72 1.31 4.25
C LYS A 32 14.16 0.01 4.93
N ASN A 33 13.43 -1.09 4.72
CA ASN A 33 13.73 -2.41 5.28
C ASN A 33 14.57 -3.29 4.32
N GLY A 34 15.04 -2.76 3.19
CA GLY A 34 15.92 -3.47 2.26
C GLY A 34 15.28 -4.67 1.56
N ASN A 35 13.94 -4.73 1.49
CA ASN A 35 13.20 -5.84 0.90
C ASN A 35 13.65 -7.23 1.40
N GLN A 36 13.83 -7.38 2.72
CA GLN A 36 14.27 -8.64 3.32
C GLN A 36 13.21 -9.72 3.12
N TRP A 37 13.47 -10.68 2.24
CA TRP A 37 12.57 -11.80 1.95
C TRP A 37 13.06 -13.13 2.53
N ALA A 38 14.33 -13.21 2.92
CA ALA A 38 14.94 -14.39 3.54
C ALA A 38 15.86 -13.99 4.70
N LEU A 39 15.90 -14.83 5.73
CA LEU A 39 16.84 -14.73 6.84
C LEU A 39 17.54 -16.06 7.06
N VAL A 40 18.83 -15.99 7.37
CA VAL A 40 19.65 -17.13 7.78
C VAL A 40 20.02 -16.91 9.24
N PHE A 41 19.79 -17.92 10.06
CA PHE A 41 20.11 -17.90 11.49
C PHE A 41 21.00 -19.08 11.84
N ASP A 42 21.83 -18.94 12.88
CA ASP A 42 22.40 -20.09 13.55
C ASP A 42 21.28 -20.78 14.35
N GLY A 43 21.08 -22.08 14.15
CA GLY A 43 20.04 -22.86 14.83
C GLY A 43 20.17 -22.85 16.36
N LYS A 44 21.31 -22.42 16.90
CA LYS A 44 21.53 -22.23 18.34
C LYS A 44 20.97 -20.91 18.89
N GLU A 45 20.58 -19.95 18.05
CA GLU A 45 20.09 -18.63 18.49
C GLU A 45 18.68 -18.67 19.11
N PHE A 46 17.90 -19.72 18.87
CA PHE A 46 16.51 -19.79 19.31
C PHE A 46 16.24 -20.95 20.23
N ASN A 47 15.59 -20.63 21.36
CA ASN A 47 15.20 -21.61 22.37
C ASN A 47 13.86 -22.29 22.03
N SER A 48 13.18 -21.85 20.97
CA SER A 48 11.94 -22.43 20.46
C SER A 48 11.69 -22.04 19.00
N GLU A 49 10.99 -22.90 18.26
CA GLU A 49 10.59 -22.63 16.86
C GLU A 49 9.69 -21.40 16.76
N ASP A 50 8.78 -21.19 17.71
CA ASP A 50 7.89 -20.02 17.72
C ASP A 50 8.65 -18.69 17.72
N LYS A 51 9.76 -18.61 18.47
CA LYS A 51 10.60 -17.40 18.49
C LYS A 51 11.30 -17.16 17.16
N MET A 52 11.75 -18.24 16.52
CA MET A 52 12.35 -18.17 15.19
C MET A 52 11.33 -17.66 14.16
N TRP A 53 10.12 -18.23 14.14
CA TRP A 53 9.05 -17.82 13.22
C TRP A 53 8.59 -16.38 13.46
N ASN A 54 8.50 -15.94 14.71
CA ASN A 54 8.15 -14.56 15.02
C ASN A 54 9.22 -13.57 14.52
N LYS A 55 10.52 -13.85 14.75
CA LYS A 55 11.61 -13.01 14.26
C LYS A 55 11.64 -12.99 12.73
N TYR A 56 11.42 -14.14 12.09
CA TYR A 56 11.29 -14.22 10.64
C TYR A 56 10.11 -13.39 10.12
N SER A 57 8.94 -13.51 10.74
CA SER A 57 7.72 -12.80 10.33
C SER A 57 7.89 -11.29 10.40
N GLU A 58 8.47 -10.79 11.51
CA GLU A 58 8.73 -9.36 11.71
C GLU A 58 9.78 -8.83 10.72
N ALA A 59 10.90 -9.54 10.55
CA ALA A 59 11.96 -9.10 9.64
C ALA A 59 11.51 -9.11 8.16
N THR A 60 10.66 -10.07 7.77
CA THR A 60 10.11 -10.16 6.41
C THR A 60 8.80 -9.42 6.22
N LYS A 61 8.30 -8.67 7.23
CA LYS A 61 6.99 -8.00 7.19
C LYS A 61 6.83 -7.07 5.99
N TRP A 62 7.90 -6.39 5.63
CA TRP A 62 7.96 -5.42 4.52
C TRP A 62 8.59 -6.00 3.26
N SER A 63 8.66 -7.33 3.13
CA SER A 63 9.14 -7.95 1.89
C SER A 63 8.10 -7.83 0.78
N ASP A 64 8.56 -7.69 -0.46
CA ASP A 64 7.76 -7.72 -1.67
C ASP A 64 6.82 -8.94 -1.71
N PHE A 65 7.27 -10.13 -1.31
CA PHE A 65 6.43 -11.34 -1.19
C PHE A 65 5.17 -11.13 -0.35
N LYS A 66 5.21 -10.25 0.66
CA LYS A 66 4.05 -9.95 1.51
C LYS A 66 3.27 -8.72 1.04
N ILE A 67 3.96 -7.68 0.57
CA ILE A 67 3.35 -6.35 0.40
C ILE A 67 3.10 -5.95 -1.06
N ILE A 68 3.65 -6.66 -2.06
CA ILE A 68 3.56 -6.19 -3.45
C ILE A 68 2.13 -6.22 -3.99
N ILE A 69 1.38 -7.29 -3.71
CA ILE A 69 -0.02 -7.43 -4.13
C ILE A 69 -0.90 -6.30 -3.54
N PRO A 70 -0.92 -6.07 -2.21
CA PRO A 70 -1.70 -4.98 -1.65
C PRO A 70 -1.20 -3.61 -2.10
N ALA A 71 0.11 -3.39 -2.27
CA ALA A 71 0.65 -2.13 -2.78
C ALA A 71 0.16 -1.82 -4.20
N LEU A 72 0.17 -2.81 -5.09
CA LEU A 72 -0.35 -2.68 -6.46
C LEU A 72 -1.85 -2.42 -6.47
N PHE A 73 -2.62 -3.12 -5.63
CA PHE A 73 -4.06 -2.87 -5.49
C PHE A 73 -4.33 -1.40 -5.11
N LEU A 74 -3.67 -0.90 -4.07
CA LEU A 74 -3.84 0.49 -3.62
C LEU A 74 -3.45 1.49 -4.72
N PHE A 75 -2.35 1.23 -5.42
CA PHE A 75 -1.88 2.08 -6.52
C PHE A 75 -2.91 2.16 -7.65
N PHE A 76 -3.33 1.01 -8.19
CA PHE A 76 -4.28 0.98 -9.31
C PHE A 76 -5.65 1.50 -8.92
N HIS A 77 -6.11 1.23 -7.70
CA HIS A 77 -7.38 1.79 -7.22
C HIS A 77 -7.29 3.31 -7.02
N GLY A 78 -6.15 3.84 -6.57
CA GLY A 78 -5.90 5.28 -6.53
C GLY A 78 -6.00 5.93 -7.92
N LEU A 79 -5.38 5.32 -8.94
CA LEU A 79 -5.49 5.78 -10.33
C LEU A 79 -6.91 5.69 -10.89
N GLU A 80 -7.66 4.64 -10.54
CA GLU A 80 -9.06 4.47 -10.93
C GLU A 80 -9.91 5.64 -10.40
N LEU A 81 -9.79 5.97 -9.10
CA LEU A 81 -10.54 7.06 -8.48
C LEU A 81 -10.15 8.43 -9.06
N LEU A 82 -8.86 8.64 -9.32
CA LEU A 82 -8.38 9.87 -9.96
C LEU A 82 -8.94 10.01 -11.38
N SER A 83 -8.97 8.93 -12.14
CA SER A 83 -9.54 8.91 -13.50
C SER A 83 -11.04 9.19 -13.48
N LYS A 84 -11.79 8.63 -12.52
CA LYS A 84 -13.21 8.93 -12.32
C LYS A 84 -13.44 10.40 -12.00
N CYS A 85 -12.59 11.02 -11.18
CA CYS A 85 -12.65 12.45 -10.89
C CYS A 85 -12.50 13.29 -12.16
N PHE A 86 -11.51 12.97 -13.01
CA PHE A 86 -11.30 13.69 -14.27
C PHE A 86 -12.43 13.50 -15.28
N LEU A 87 -12.99 12.29 -15.40
CA LEU A 87 -14.15 12.05 -16.25
C LEU A 87 -15.35 12.89 -15.80
N PHE A 88 -15.64 12.89 -14.50
CA PHE A 88 -16.71 13.74 -13.96
C PHE A 88 -16.46 15.23 -14.19
N LEU A 89 -15.21 15.71 -14.07
CA LEU A 89 -14.90 17.10 -14.37
C LEU A 89 -15.11 17.43 -15.85
N ALA A 90 -14.65 16.56 -16.75
CA ALA A 90 -14.79 16.73 -18.19
C ALA A 90 -16.26 16.69 -18.65
N ASP A 91 -17.08 15.80 -18.09
CA ASP A 91 -18.50 15.69 -18.41
C ASP A 91 -19.34 16.88 -17.90
N ASN A 92 -18.82 17.65 -16.95
CA ASN A 92 -19.51 18.80 -16.33
C ASN A 92 -18.89 20.16 -16.69
N THR A 93 -17.91 20.19 -17.61
CA THR A 93 -17.37 21.41 -18.25
C THR A 93 -17.94 21.58 -19.64
#